data_AF-A0A942HVI2-F1
#
_entry.id   AF-A0A942HVI2-F1
#
_cell.length_a   1.000
_cell.length_b   1.000
_cell.length_c   1.000
_cell.angle_alpha   90.00
_cell.angle_beta   90.00
_cell.angle_gamma   90.00
#
_symmetry.space_group_name_H-M   'P 1'
#
loop_
_entity.id
_entity.type
_entity.pdbx_description
1 polymer ?
#
loop_
_entity_poly.entity_id
_entity_poly.type
_entity_poly.pdbx_seq_one_letter_code
_entity_poly.pdbx_strand_id
1 'polypeptide(L)'
;MSAYEQLIKSGNKFFLVLEDLTNKIMTSKYNPLYYHGALPQFYLWVLFLSGLLLFAYYIPTVDNAYLSKGIINAWTSVEYINDKIPFGAVVRGIHRYAGDAMVITILLHAIRVWFTDRYRQYRWLQWFSGIVLFVMVLFIGQTGYYLVWDERSLALTRMTVYALEGVPLIGPGLKSWFLNGDTISNYTMSNYLFIHIGLSFSLLFGLWIHYVRMTRPVMTPPPAINYVLMALVLVFVFMFPITSGKMATLNGTPPTGFEMDWFFLAPYALMNVVPSVLVYWLIVVGITVGLCLLPMPWAFLIKEPPVEAAEVVLTKCVGCNLCYLDCPYQAIEMVPAPANSRFKLLATVMPYRCSGCGVCVGACAFDAIDLPDLPDANVLAQVKQIMEAK
;
A
#
# COMPACT_ATOMS: atom_id res chain seq x y z
N MET A 1 -6.52 27.00 -17.00
CA MET A 1 -6.16 26.00 -15.98
C MET A 1 -7.44 25.44 -15.39
N SER A 2 -7.71 24.13 -15.55
CA SER A 2 -8.95 23.51 -15.04
C SER A 2 -9.02 23.57 -13.50
N ALA A 3 -10.24 23.48 -12.92
CA ALA A 3 -10.42 23.43 -11.47
C ALA A 3 -9.62 22.28 -10.82
N TYR A 4 -9.48 21.18 -11.55
CA TYR A 4 -8.69 20.03 -11.16
C TYR A 4 -7.18 20.31 -11.17
N GLU A 5 -6.64 20.99 -12.19
CA GLU A 5 -5.23 21.42 -12.18
C GLU A 5 -4.92 22.38 -11.03
N GLN A 6 -5.86 23.27 -10.69
CA GLN A 6 -5.72 24.15 -9.53
C GLN A 6 -5.66 23.37 -8.22
N LEU A 7 -6.50 22.34 -8.06
CA LEU A 7 -6.49 21.45 -6.91
C LEU A 7 -5.15 20.71 -6.78
N ILE A 8 -4.66 20.11 -7.87
CA ILE A 8 -3.37 19.40 -7.88
C ILE A 8 -2.22 20.35 -7.51
N LYS A 9 -2.14 21.52 -8.15
CA LYS A 9 -1.09 22.51 -7.85
C LYS A 9 -1.15 23.00 -6.40
N SER A 10 -2.33 23.27 -5.89
CA SER A 10 -2.52 23.74 -4.50
C SER A 10 -2.13 22.66 -3.50
N GLY A 11 -2.53 21.41 -3.73
CA GLY A 11 -2.15 20.29 -2.90
C GLY A 11 -0.65 20.02 -2.95
N ASN A 12 -0.01 20.05 -4.13
CA ASN A 12 1.44 19.91 -4.23
C ASN A 12 2.18 21.00 -3.44
N LYS A 13 1.73 22.27 -3.57
CA LYS A 13 2.29 23.39 -2.81
C LYS A 13 2.15 23.18 -1.31
N PHE A 14 1.00 22.69 -0.86
CA PHE A 14 0.77 22.35 0.55
C PHE A 14 1.78 21.31 1.06
N PHE A 15 2.01 20.22 0.31
CA PHE A 15 3.00 19.22 0.70
C PHE A 15 4.43 19.77 0.71
N LEU A 16 4.81 20.61 -0.25
CA LEU A 16 6.14 21.24 -0.26
C LEU A 16 6.33 22.13 0.98
N VAL A 17 5.32 22.91 1.35
CA VAL A 17 5.35 23.70 2.60
C VAL A 17 5.50 22.79 3.82
N LEU A 18 4.77 21.67 3.87
CA LEU A 18 4.87 20.72 4.97
C LEU A 18 6.26 20.08 5.06
N GLU A 19 6.84 19.71 3.91
CA GLU A 19 8.19 19.17 3.81
C GLU A 19 9.24 20.19 4.27
N ASP A 20 9.13 21.44 3.83
CA ASP A 20 10.03 22.53 4.24
C ASP A 20 9.91 22.85 5.73
N LEU A 21 8.69 22.86 6.28
CA LEU A 21 8.48 23.03 7.72
C LEU A 21 9.11 21.89 8.52
N THR A 22 8.95 20.66 8.05
CA THR A 22 9.55 19.49 8.69
C THR A 22 11.08 19.55 8.60
N ASN A 23 11.64 19.97 7.47
CA ASN A 23 13.08 20.17 7.27
C ASN A 23 13.70 21.24 8.17
N LYS A 24 12.90 22.18 8.69
CA LYS A 24 13.37 23.16 9.68
C LYS A 24 13.54 22.55 11.07
N ILE A 25 12.78 21.50 11.38
CA ILE A 25 12.78 20.83 12.69
C ILE A 25 13.78 19.67 12.70
N MET A 26 13.89 18.93 11.59
CA MET A 26 14.77 17.78 11.43
C MET A 26 15.50 17.84 10.10
N THR A 27 16.66 17.18 9.99
CA THR A 27 17.38 17.15 8.71
C THR A 27 16.59 16.39 7.64
N SER A 28 16.82 16.71 6.37
CA SER A 28 16.15 16.08 5.23
C SER A 28 16.24 14.54 5.25
N LYS A 29 17.35 13.99 5.76
CA LYS A 29 17.54 12.54 5.94
C LYS A 29 16.51 11.90 6.88
N TYR A 30 16.00 12.63 7.87
CA TYR A 30 15.07 12.11 8.87
C TYR A 30 13.63 12.56 8.66
N ASN A 31 13.35 13.31 7.60
CA ASN A 31 12.00 13.75 7.28
C ASN A 31 11.13 12.56 6.81
N PRO A 32 10.10 12.13 7.57
CA PRO A 32 9.27 10.96 7.22
C PRO A 32 8.45 11.17 5.94
N LEU A 33 8.20 12.42 5.53
CA LEU A 33 7.46 12.75 4.32
C LEU A 33 8.20 12.35 3.03
N TYR A 34 9.50 12.04 3.11
CA TYR A 34 10.22 11.49 1.97
C TYR A 34 10.11 9.98 1.83
N TYR A 35 9.54 9.30 2.84
CA TYR A 35 9.51 7.85 2.93
C TYR A 35 8.11 7.26 2.81
N HIS A 36 7.11 7.99 2.29
CA HIS A 36 5.71 7.55 2.26
C HIS A 36 5.48 6.12 1.74
N GLY A 37 6.24 5.66 0.74
CA GLY A 37 6.13 4.26 0.25
C GLY A 37 6.81 3.23 1.15
N ALA A 38 7.86 3.62 1.89
CA ALA A 38 8.60 2.75 2.80
C ALA A 38 7.94 2.63 4.19
N LEU A 39 7.16 3.62 4.62
CA LEU A 39 6.42 3.59 5.90
C LEU A 39 5.44 2.41 6.01
N PRO A 40 4.53 2.15 5.04
CA PRO A 40 3.64 1.00 5.12
C PRO A 40 4.39 -0.33 5.02
N GLN A 41 5.53 -0.36 4.31
CA GLN A 41 6.39 -1.54 4.26
C GLN A 41 7.02 -1.87 5.62
N PHE A 42 7.42 -0.86 6.38
CA PHE A 42 7.88 -1.06 7.75
C PHE A 42 6.79 -1.71 8.61
N TYR A 43 5.56 -1.21 8.56
CA TYR A 43 4.45 -1.81 9.31
C TYR A 43 4.08 -3.21 8.83
N LEU A 44 4.22 -3.50 7.54
CA LEU A 44 4.06 -4.87 7.02
C LEU A 44 5.05 -5.84 7.68
N TRP A 45 6.32 -5.45 7.85
CA TRP A 45 7.30 -6.28 8.56
C TRP A 45 6.97 -6.45 10.04
N VAL A 46 6.48 -5.39 10.70
CA VAL A 46 6.03 -5.45 12.09
C VAL A 46 4.85 -6.42 12.23
N LEU A 47 3.87 -6.33 11.33
CA LEU A 47 2.71 -7.24 11.26
C LEU A 47 3.13 -8.67 10.99
N PHE A 48 4.04 -8.90 10.04
CA PHE A 48 4.55 -10.22 9.71
C PHE A 48 5.22 -10.89 10.92
N LEU A 49 6.14 -10.17 11.58
CA LEU A 49 6.87 -10.72 12.73
C LEU A 49 5.96 -10.95 13.94
N SER A 50 5.12 -9.96 14.28
CA SER A 50 4.17 -10.11 15.39
C SER A 50 3.13 -11.20 15.10
N GLY A 51 2.65 -11.30 13.86
CA GLY A 51 1.71 -12.34 13.43
C GLY A 51 2.30 -13.73 13.53
N LEU A 52 3.57 -13.92 13.14
CA LEU A 52 4.28 -15.19 13.31
C LEU A 52 4.37 -15.62 14.77
N LEU A 53 4.66 -14.67 15.68
CA LEU A 53 4.71 -14.93 17.12
C LEU A 53 3.33 -15.31 17.69
N LEU A 54 2.27 -14.61 17.26
CA LEU A 54 0.89 -14.93 17.68
C LEU A 54 0.44 -16.30 17.13
N PHE A 55 0.74 -16.58 15.88
CA PHE A 55 0.41 -17.85 15.22
C PHE A 55 0.97 -19.06 15.96
N ALA A 56 2.17 -18.95 16.54
CA ALA A 56 2.80 -20.04 17.29
C ALA A 56 1.98 -20.56 18.50
N TYR A 57 1.04 -19.75 18.99
CA TYR A 57 0.19 -20.09 20.15
C TYR A 57 -1.30 -20.12 19.84
N TYR A 58 -1.69 -19.77 18.60
CA TYR A 58 -3.08 -19.66 18.20
C TYR A 58 -3.67 -21.03 17.81
N ILE A 59 -4.92 -21.29 18.20
CA ILE A 59 -5.62 -22.54 17.89
C ILE A 59 -6.89 -22.24 17.07
N PRO A 60 -6.94 -22.60 15.78
CA PRO A 60 -8.04 -22.23 14.88
C PRO A 60 -9.26 -23.16 15.00
N THR A 61 -9.89 -23.24 16.18
CA THR A 61 -11.14 -24.00 16.37
C THR A 61 -12.26 -23.13 16.94
N VAL A 62 -13.49 -23.40 16.50
CA VAL A 62 -14.72 -22.74 16.95
C VAL A 62 -15.28 -23.39 18.21
N ASP A 63 -15.32 -24.73 18.21
CA ASP A 63 -15.89 -25.49 19.30
C ASP A 63 -14.85 -25.60 20.42
N ASN A 64 -14.21 -26.75 20.53
CA ASN A 64 -13.27 -27.12 21.57
C ASN A 64 -12.29 -28.15 20.99
N ALA A 65 -11.00 -27.85 20.95
CA ALA A 65 -9.94 -28.82 20.77
C ALA A 65 -9.58 -29.41 22.14
N TYR A 66 -9.52 -30.74 22.24
CA TYR A 66 -8.96 -31.40 23.41
C TYR A 66 -7.44 -31.33 23.35
N LEU A 67 -6.85 -30.54 24.25
CA LEU A 67 -5.41 -30.55 24.51
C LEU A 67 -5.17 -31.03 25.95
N SER A 68 -3.94 -31.39 26.29
CA SER A 68 -3.59 -31.94 27.61
C SER A 68 -3.97 -31.04 28.80
N LYS A 69 -4.29 -29.76 28.55
CA LYS A 69 -4.71 -28.75 29.53
C LYS A 69 -6.22 -28.46 29.54
N GLY A 70 -7.03 -29.22 28.81
CA GLY A 70 -8.50 -29.07 28.76
C GLY A 70 -9.03 -28.66 27.39
N ILE A 71 -10.23 -28.09 27.41
CA ILE A 71 -10.96 -27.59 26.25
C ILE A 71 -10.37 -26.23 25.82
N ILE A 72 -9.89 -26.14 24.58
CA ILE A 72 -9.28 -24.91 24.03
C ILE A 72 -9.84 -24.60 22.65
N ASN A 73 -10.17 -23.34 22.40
CA ASN A 73 -10.63 -22.80 21.13
C ASN A 73 -9.95 -21.47 20.78
N ALA A 74 -10.28 -20.91 19.62
CA ALA A 74 -9.71 -19.65 19.13
C ALA A 74 -9.74 -18.55 20.20
N TRP A 75 -10.89 -18.29 20.81
CA TRP A 75 -11.05 -17.26 21.84
C TRP A 75 -10.15 -17.52 23.06
N THR A 76 -10.21 -18.73 23.64
CA THR A 76 -9.37 -19.07 24.81
C THR A 76 -7.88 -19.07 24.49
N SER A 77 -7.47 -19.38 23.24
CA SER A 77 -6.07 -19.28 22.81
C SER A 77 -5.59 -17.83 22.75
N VAL A 78 -6.45 -16.91 22.33
CA VAL A 78 -6.18 -15.46 22.34
C VAL A 78 -6.07 -14.93 23.76
N GLU A 79 -6.96 -15.34 24.68
CA GLU A 79 -6.87 -14.97 26.10
C GLU A 79 -5.60 -15.56 26.75
N TYR A 80 -5.23 -16.79 26.39
CA TYR A 80 -3.97 -17.38 26.85
C TYR A 80 -2.75 -16.56 26.39
N ILE A 81 -2.73 -16.12 25.12
CA ILE A 81 -1.68 -15.22 24.62
C ILE A 81 -1.66 -13.93 25.43
N ASN A 82 -2.83 -13.35 25.70
CA ASN A 82 -2.93 -12.09 26.40
C ASN A 82 -2.43 -12.18 27.86
N ASP A 83 -2.87 -13.21 28.58
CA ASP A 83 -2.77 -13.25 30.04
C ASP A 83 -1.63 -14.12 30.57
N LYS A 84 -1.16 -15.11 29.80
CA LYS A 84 -0.20 -16.13 30.27
C LYS A 84 1.16 -16.04 29.61
N ILE A 85 1.25 -15.56 28.38
CA ILE A 85 2.54 -15.44 27.68
C ILE A 85 3.22 -14.14 28.09
N PRO A 86 4.51 -14.17 28.50
CA PRO A 86 5.27 -12.95 28.75
C PRO A 86 5.23 -12.02 27.55
N PHE A 87 4.79 -10.77 27.76
CA PHE A 87 4.60 -9.76 26.72
C PHE A 87 3.57 -10.11 25.62
N GLY A 88 2.76 -11.17 25.78
CA GLY A 88 1.82 -11.59 24.74
C GLY A 88 0.74 -10.55 24.46
N ALA A 89 0.18 -9.90 25.48
CA ALA A 89 -0.70 -8.74 25.33
C ALA A 89 -0.05 -7.58 24.55
N VAL A 90 1.26 -7.33 24.77
CA VAL A 90 2.01 -6.29 24.06
C VAL A 90 2.20 -6.65 22.59
N VAL A 91 2.57 -7.90 22.28
CA VAL A 91 2.74 -8.36 20.88
C VAL A 91 1.40 -8.32 20.14
N ARG A 92 0.31 -8.73 20.79
CA ARG A 92 -1.05 -8.61 20.25
C ARG A 92 -1.44 -7.14 20.02
N GLY A 93 -1.10 -6.28 20.97
CA GLY A 93 -1.11 -4.81 20.87
C GLY A 93 -0.46 -4.30 19.60
N ILE A 94 0.82 -4.63 19.44
CA ILE A 94 1.65 -4.22 18.31
C ILE A 94 1.00 -4.67 17.01
N HIS A 95 0.56 -5.93 16.91
CA HIS A 95 -0.05 -6.46 15.69
C HIS A 95 -1.31 -5.67 15.30
N ARG A 96 -2.19 -5.37 16.26
CA ARG A 96 -3.43 -4.63 16.00
C ARG A 96 -3.19 -3.18 15.59
N TYR A 97 -2.36 -2.44 16.33
CA TYR A 97 -2.12 -1.01 16.08
C TYR A 97 -1.17 -0.77 14.90
N ALA A 98 -0.26 -1.70 14.61
CA ALA A 98 0.51 -1.67 13.36
C ALA A 98 -0.40 -1.83 12.14
N GLY A 99 -1.52 -2.55 12.25
CA GLY A 99 -2.54 -2.64 11.20
C GLY A 99 -3.14 -1.28 10.86
N ASP A 100 -3.57 -0.51 11.87
CA ASP A 100 -4.11 0.84 11.67
C ASP A 100 -3.06 1.79 11.09
N ALA A 101 -1.85 1.74 11.65
CA ALA A 101 -0.74 2.56 11.18
C ALA A 101 -0.36 2.23 9.73
N MET A 102 -0.44 0.96 9.33
CA MET A 102 -0.25 0.54 7.93
C MET A 102 -1.31 1.17 7.02
N VAL A 103 -2.59 1.11 7.39
CA VAL A 103 -3.67 1.73 6.60
C VAL A 103 -3.46 3.25 6.47
N ILE A 104 -3.18 3.94 7.57
CA ILE A 104 -2.92 5.38 7.57
C ILE A 104 -1.74 5.73 6.64
N THR A 105 -0.65 4.99 6.72
CA THR A 105 0.54 5.25 5.91
C THR A 105 0.35 4.92 4.43
N ILE A 106 -0.45 3.91 4.08
CA ILE A 106 -0.89 3.65 2.69
C ILE A 106 -1.72 4.82 2.17
N LEU A 107 -2.67 5.34 2.95
CA LEU A 107 -3.49 6.49 2.55
C LEU A 107 -2.62 7.73 2.33
N LEU A 108 -1.70 8.03 3.24
CA LEU A 108 -0.73 9.12 3.07
C LEU A 108 0.12 8.94 1.80
N HIS A 109 0.55 7.72 1.51
CA HIS A 109 1.26 7.38 0.28
C HIS A 109 0.42 7.66 -0.97
N ALA A 110 -0.81 7.14 -1.02
CA ALA A 110 -1.72 7.36 -2.15
C ALA A 110 -2.02 8.84 -2.37
N ILE A 111 -2.28 9.59 -1.29
CA ILE A 111 -2.53 11.04 -1.33
C ILE A 111 -1.30 11.79 -1.86
N ARG A 112 -0.08 11.46 -1.39
CA ARG A 112 1.15 12.11 -1.89
C ARG A 112 1.35 11.83 -3.37
N VAL A 113 1.19 10.58 -3.81
CA VAL A 113 1.31 10.18 -5.22
C VAL A 113 0.29 10.94 -6.07
N TRP A 114 -0.92 11.14 -5.54
CA TRP A 114 -1.94 11.93 -6.21
C TRP A 114 -1.55 13.40 -6.40
N PHE A 115 -1.25 14.10 -5.30
CA PHE A 115 -0.99 15.54 -5.40
C PHE A 115 0.33 15.86 -6.11
N THR A 116 1.25 14.90 -6.21
CA THR A 116 2.47 15.03 -7.03
C THR A 116 2.29 14.59 -8.47
N ASP A 117 1.09 14.18 -8.86
CA ASP A 117 0.75 13.75 -10.21
C ASP A 117 1.50 12.49 -10.69
N ARG A 118 2.07 11.73 -9.74
CA ARG A 118 2.98 10.60 -9.98
C ARG A 118 2.27 9.28 -10.27
N TYR A 119 1.00 9.30 -10.67
CA TYR A 119 0.20 8.13 -11.06
C TYR A 119 -0.10 8.08 -12.57
N ARG A 120 0.22 9.15 -13.30
CA ARG A 120 -0.12 9.29 -14.72
C ARG A 120 0.88 8.58 -15.62
N GLN A 121 0.52 8.46 -16.90
CA GLN A 121 1.37 7.89 -17.94
C GLN A 121 1.82 6.47 -17.58
N TYR A 122 3.08 6.14 -17.81
CA TYR A 122 3.72 4.88 -17.45
C TYR A 122 3.62 4.48 -15.96
N ARG A 123 3.16 5.37 -15.06
CA ARG A 123 2.95 5.06 -13.62
C ARG A 123 1.56 4.55 -13.28
N TRP A 124 0.67 4.41 -14.25
CA TRP A 124 -0.71 3.95 -14.03
C TRP A 124 -0.78 2.54 -13.43
N LEU A 125 0.17 1.66 -13.82
CA LEU A 125 0.27 0.30 -13.28
C LEU A 125 0.63 0.30 -11.80
N GLN A 126 1.51 1.20 -11.36
CA GLN A 126 1.88 1.37 -9.96
C GLN A 126 0.68 1.88 -9.16
N TRP A 127 -0.11 2.81 -9.71
CA TRP A 127 -1.35 3.24 -9.07
C TRP A 127 -2.36 2.09 -8.94
N PHE A 128 -2.65 1.40 -10.05
CA PHE A 128 -3.60 0.29 -10.07
C PHE A 128 -3.19 -0.82 -9.10
N SER A 129 -1.93 -1.26 -9.16
CA SER A 129 -1.41 -2.25 -8.21
C SER A 129 -1.47 -1.75 -6.77
N GLY A 130 -1.19 -0.47 -6.52
CA GLY A 130 -1.31 0.14 -5.19
C GLY A 130 -2.74 0.09 -4.63
N ILE A 131 -3.75 0.38 -5.44
CA ILE A 131 -5.17 0.26 -5.02
C ILE A 131 -5.56 -1.20 -4.77
N VAL A 132 -5.12 -2.13 -5.62
CA VAL A 132 -5.36 -3.57 -5.42
C VAL A 132 -4.74 -4.04 -4.10
N LEU A 133 -3.48 -3.65 -3.82
CA LEU A 133 -2.81 -3.96 -2.56
C LEU A 133 -3.51 -3.33 -1.36
N PHE A 134 -4.01 -2.10 -1.50
CA PHE A 134 -4.77 -1.44 -0.44
C PHE A 134 -6.06 -2.18 -0.10
N VAL A 135 -6.85 -2.58 -1.09
CA VAL A 135 -8.06 -3.39 -0.88
C VAL A 135 -7.71 -4.73 -0.23
N MET A 136 -6.60 -5.35 -0.66
CA MET A 136 -6.10 -6.58 -0.07
C MET A 136 -5.74 -6.41 1.42
N VAL A 137 -5.08 -5.31 1.80
CA VAL A 137 -4.76 -4.98 3.21
C VAL A 137 -6.02 -4.83 4.04
N LEU A 138 -7.04 -4.13 3.53
CA LEU A 138 -8.33 -4.00 4.24
C LEU A 138 -8.98 -5.37 4.49
N PHE A 139 -8.94 -6.25 3.49
CA PHE A 139 -9.49 -7.60 3.61
C PHE A 139 -8.66 -8.51 4.54
N ILE A 140 -7.33 -8.39 4.54
CA ILE A 140 -6.46 -9.09 5.50
C ILE A 140 -6.77 -8.62 6.93
N GLY A 141 -6.90 -7.31 7.16
CA GLY A 141 -7.25 -6.80 8.48
C GLY A 141 -8.61 -7.30 8.95
N GLN A 142 -9.61 -7.35 8.06
CA GLN A 142 -10.91 -7.94 8.34
C GLN A 142 -10.81 -9.40 8.78
N THR A 143 -10.01 -10.20 8.08
CA THR A 143 -9.84 -11.62 8.44
C THR A 143 -9.15 -11.82 9.79
N GLY A 144 -8.30 -10.88 10.21
CA GLY A 144 -7.71 -10.86 11.55
C GLY A 144 -8.75 -10.69 12.67
N TYR A 145 -9.81 -9.90 12.45
CA TYR A 145 -10.91 -9.77 13.42
C TYR A 145 -11.67 -11.08 13.61
N TYR A 146 -11.79 -11.90 12.56
CA TYR A 146 -12.48 -13.18 12.68
C TYR A 146 -11.76 -14.14 13.63
N LEU A 147 -10.42 -14.10 13.65
CA LEU A 147 -9.57 -14.99 14.44
C LEU A 147 -9.70 -14.77 15.96
N VAL A 148 -10.28 -13.65 16.42
CA VAL A 148 -10.49 -13.41 17.86
C VAL A 148 -11.61 -14.29 18.42
N TRP A 149 -12.59 -14.66 17.58
CA TRP A 149 -13.74 -15.48 17.95
C TRP A 149 -14.58 -14.96 19.14
N ASP A 150 -14.70 -13.64 19.25
CA ASP A 150 -15.65 -12.97 20.13
C ASP A 150 -17.04 -12.80 19.48
N GLU A 151 -18.05 -12.36 20.23
CA GLU A 151 -19.41 -12.10 19.72
C GLU A 151 -19.40 -11.19 18.46
N ARG A 152 -18.47 -10.24 18.41
CA ARG A 152 -18.24 -9.38 17.25
C ARG A 152 -17.76 -10.19 16.05
N SER A 153 -16.75 -11.04 16.21
CA SER A 153 -16.27 -11.95 15.15
C SER A 153 -17.42 -12.77 14.55
N LEU A 154 -18.29 -13.36 15.40
CA LEU A 154 -19.44 -14.13 14.91
C LEU A 154 -20.45 -13.28 14.13
N ALA A 155 -20.73 -12.05 14.59
CA ALA A 155 -21.60 -11.13 13.88
C ALA A 155 -21.00 -10.76 12.51
N LEU A 156 -19.72 -10.42 12.46
CA LEU A 156 -19.00 -10.10 11.22
C LEU A 156 -18.98 -11.31 10.27
N THR A 157 -18.75 -12.53 10.78
CA THR A 157 -18.86 -13.77 10.00
C THR A 157 -20.22 -13.90 9.33
N ARG A 158 -21.31 -13.72 10.07
CA ARG A 158 -22.68 -13.81 9.52
C ARG A 158 -22.93 -12.75 8.45
N MET A 159 -22.48 -11.51 8.68
CA MET A 159 -22.57 -10.43 7.69
C MET A 159 -21.76 -10.74 6.42
N THR A 160 -20.55 -11.31 6.57
CA THR A 160 -19.72 -11.72 5.43
C THR A 160 -20.37 -12.85 4.63
N VAL A 161 -20.93 -13.85 5.30
CA VAL A 161 -21.67 -14.94 4.64
C VAL A 161 -22.84 -14.39 3.84
N TYR A 162 -23.63 -13.48 4.44
CA TYR A 162 -24.72 -12.79 3.76
C TYR A 162 -24.23 -11.99 2.54
N ALA A 163 -23.10 -11.29 2.68
CA ALA A 163 -22.49 -10.56 1.57
C ALA A 163 -22.06 -11.48 0.42
N LEU A 164 -21.35 -12.57 0.74
CA LEU A 164 -20.86 -13.53 -0.24
C LEU A 164 -22.01 -14.20 -0.99
N GLU A 165 -23.06 -14.60 -0.29
CA GLU A 165 -24.27 -15.18 -0.89
C GLU A 165 -24.96 -14.21 -1.86
N GLY A 166 -24.89 -12.91 -1.58
CA GLY A 166 -25.44 -11.84 -2.42
C GLY A 166 -24.64 -11.51 -3.67
N VAL A 167 -23.48 -12.13 -3.91
CA VAL A 167 -22.69 -11.92 -5.14
C VAL A 167 -23.41 -12.55 -6.33
N PRO A 168 -23.71 -11.80 -7.41
CA PRO A 168 -24.37 -12.36 -8.59
C PRO A 168 -23.57 -13.51 -9.21
N LEU A 169 -24.27 -14.53 -9.71
CA LEU A 169 -23.74 -15.72 -10.42
C LEU A 169 -22.95 -16.72 -9.56
N ILE A 170 -22.07 -16.24 -8.66
CA ILE A 170 -21.13 -17.09 -7.92
C ILE A 170 -21.39 -17.14 -6.41
N GLY A 171 -22.38 -16.40 -5.90
CA GLY A 171 -22.57 -16.17 -4.46
C GLY A 171 -22.76 -17.43 -3.60
N PRO A 172 -23.69 -18.34 -3.94
CA PRO A 172 -23.86 -19.60 -3.20
C PRO A 172 -22.57 -20.45 -3.16
N GLY A 173 -21.84 -20.51 -4.27
CA GLY A 173 -20.55 -21.20 -4.34
C GLY A 173 -19.47 -20.54 -3.47
N LEU A 174 -19.38 -19.21 -3.51
CA LEU A 174 -18.46 -18.44 -2.65
C LEU A 174 -18.76 -18.62 -1.16
N LYS A 175 -20.04 -18.56 -0.76
CA LYS A 175 -20.47 -18.82 0.63
C LYS A 175 -20.07 -20.22 1.07
N SER A 176 -20.38 -21.24 0.27
CA SER A 176 -20.07 -22.63 0.59
C SER A 176 -18.57 -22.87 0.69
N TRP A 177 -17.77 -22.26 -0.21
CA TRP A 177 -16.31 -22.31 -0.16
C TRP A 177 -15.75 -21.62 1.09
N PHE A 178 -16.27 -20.44 1.43
CA PHE A 178 -15.83 -19.67 2.59
C PHE A 178 -16.11 -20.41 3.91
N LEU A 179 -17.32 -20.97 4.06
CA LEU A 179 -17.71 -21.76 5.24
C LEU A 179 -17.11 -23.17 5.25
N ASN A 180 -16.76 -23.71 4.08
CA ASN A 180 -16.45 -25.12 3.85
C ASN A 180 -17.63 -26.03 4.26
N GLY A 181 -18.82 -25.72 3.72
CA GLY A 181 -20.09 -26.37 4.05
C GLY A 181 -21.24 -25.37 4.15
N ASP A 182 -22.29 -25.76 4.88
CA ASP A 182 -23.51 -24.93 5.03
C ASP A 182 -23.58 -24.17 6.35
N THR A 183 -22.72 -24.53 7.31
CA THR A 183 -22.73 -23.98 8.67
C THR A 183 -21.33 -23.56 9.10
N ILE A 184 -21.27 -22.67 10.07
CA ILE A 184 -20.01 -22.22 10.67
C ILE A 184 -19.46 -23.35 11.55
N SER A 185 -18.23 -23.78 11.28
CA SER A 185 -17.59 -24.92 11.94
C SER A 185 -16.10 -24.68 12.19
N ASN A 186 -15.41 -25.66 12.76
CA ASN A 186 -13.95 -25.63 12.91
C ASN A 186 -13.21 -25.44 11.58
N TYR A 187 -13.78 -25.92 10.47
CA TYR A 187 -13.21 -25.69 9.13
C TYR A 187 -13.28 -24.22 8.73
N THR A 188 -14.37 -23.52 9.07
CA THR A 188 -14.50 -22.09 8.82
C THR A 188 -13.39 -21.30 9.52
N MET A 189 -13.08 -21.63 10.78
CA MET A 189 -11.99 -20.99 11.51
C MET A 189 -10.61 -21.30 10.93
N SER A 190 -10.37 -22.55 10.52
CA SER A 190 -9.14 -22.94 9.82
C SER A 190 -8.99 -22.18 8.49
N ASN A 191 -10.09 -22.01 7.75
CA ASN A 191 -10.12 -21.19 6.53
C ASN A 191 -9.78 -19.72 6.80
N TYR A 192 -10.30 -19.14 7.89
CA TYR A 192 -9.95 -17.75 8.27
C TYR A 192 -8.46 -17.59 8.47
N LEU A 193 -7.84 -18.54 9.18
CA LEU A 193 -6.41 -18.50 9.43
C LEU A 193 -5.62 -18.64 8.12
N PHE A 194 -6.03 -19.58 7.26
CA PHE A 194 -5.40 -19.80 5.96
C PHE A 194 -5.52 -18.57 5.05
N ILE A 195 -6.70 -17.96 4.98
CA ILE A 195 -6.94 -16.75 4.19
C ILE A 195 -6.10 -15.59 4.74
N HIS A 196 -6.09 -15.37 6.06
CA HIS A 196 -5.34 -14.28 6.68
C HIS A 196 -3.84 -14.40 6.40
N ILE A 197 -3.26 -15.57 6.68
CA ILE A 197 -1.82 -15.82 6.48
C ILE A 197 -1.49 -15.88 4.99
N GLY A 198 -2.25 -16.66 4.21
CA GLY A 198 -2.04 -16.85 2.78
C GLY A 198 -2.07 -15.53 2.01
N LEU A 199 -3.09 -14.69 2.27
CA LEU A 199 -3.15 -13.36 1.67
C LEU A 199 -2.01 -12.45 2.17
N SER A 200 -1.61 -12.54 3.44
CA SER A 200 -0.45 -11.78 3.93
C SER A 200 0.85 -12.13 3.18
N PHE A 201 1.08 -13.40 2.86
CA PHE A 201 2.21 -13.81 2.02
C PHE A 201 2.04 -13.37 0.56
N SER A 202 0.84 -13.51 0.00
CA SER A 202 0.55 -13.01 -1.35
C SER A 202 0.70 -11.49 -1.46
N LEU A 203 0.50 -10.74 -0.37
CA LEU A 203 0.72 -9.29 -0.33
C LEU A 203 2.21 -8.96 -0.55
N LEU A 204 3.14 -9.74 0.00
CA LEU A 204 4.58 -9.60 -0.27
C LEU A 204 4.90 -9.81 -1.76
N PHE A 205 4.26 -10.80 -2.39
CA PHE A 205 4.40 -11.04 -3.83
C PHE A 205 3.79 -9.91 -4.66
N GLY A 206 2.59 -9.44 -4.31
CA GLY A 206 1.96 -8.29 -4.96
C GLY A 206 2.78 -7.01 -4.83
N LEU A 207 3.48 -6.85 -3.70
CA LEU A 207 4.40 -5.74 -3.48
C LEU A 207 5.65 -5.82 -4.38
N TRP A 208 6.17 -7.03 -4.62
CA TRP A 208 7.23 -7.23 -5.62
C TRP A 208 6.77 -6.76 -7.01
N ILE A 209 5.53 -7.10 -7.42
CA ILE A 209 4.93 -6.60 -8.67
C ILE A 209 4.84 -5.07 -8.66
N HIS A 210 4.45 -4.47 -7.52
CA HIS A 210 4.34 -3.03 -7.38
C HIS A 210 5.70 -2.31 -7.55
N TYR A 211 6.80 -2.92 -7.08
CA TYR A 211 8.14 -2.34 -7.13
C TYR A 211 8.93 -2.66 -8.40
N VAL A 212 8.64 -3.75 -9.11
CA VAL A 212 9.50 -4.23 -10.22
C VAL A 212 9.66 -3.21 -11.36
N ARG A 213 8.70 -2.28 -11.50
CA ARG A 213 8.74 -1.19 -12.49
C ARG A 213 9.17 0.16 -11.91
N MET A 214 9.64 0.20 -10.66
CA MET A 214 10.19 1.39 -10.03
C MET A 214 11.72 1.35 -10.07
N THR A 215 12.36 2.43 -10.49
CA THR A 215 13.81 2.60 -10.33
C THR A 215 14.16 3.05 -8.94
N ARG A 216 15.07 2.30 -8.29
CA ARG A 216 15.63 2.59 -6.97
C ARG A 216 14.51 2.87 -5.92
N PRO A 217 13.54 1.96 -5.74
CA PRO A 217 12.50 2.13 -4.74
C PRO A 217 13.15 2.15 -3.35
N VAL A 218 12.83 3.17 -2.56
CA VAL A 218 13.20 3.19 -1.15
C VAL A 218 12.22 2.28 -0.40
N MET A 219 12.70 1.11 0.02
CA MET A 219 11.85 0.10 0.67
C MET A 219 11.85 0.19 2.20
N THR A 220 12.90 0.77 2.79
CA THR A 220 13.06 0.87 4.23
C THR A 220 13.43 2.29 4.64
N PRO A 221 12.73 2.89 5.62
CA PRO A 221 13.14 4.16 6.19
C PRO A 221 14.45 4.01 6.98
N PRO A 222 15.16 5.12 7.24
CA PRO A 222 16.28 5.14 8.17
C PRO A 222 15.90 4.54 9.54
N PRO A 223 16.81 3.79 10.21
CA PRO A 223 16.50 3.13 11.49
C PRO A 223 15.92 4.04 12.56
N ALA A 224 16.37 5.30 12.62
CA ALA A 224 15.83 6.28 13.57
C ALA A 224 14.32 6.52 13.37
N ILE A 225 13.84 6.60 12.12
CA ILE A 225 12.41 6.72 11.82
C ILE A 225 11.69 5.46 12.26
N ASN A 226 12.24 4.27 11.97
CA ASN A 226 11.64 2.99 12.37
C ASN A 226 11.46 2.88 13.88
N TYR A 227 12.44 3.33 14.68
CA TYR A 227 12.31 3.36 16.13
C TYR A 227 11.21 4.30 16.61
N VAL A 228 11.08 5.49 15.99
CA VAL A 228 10.00 6.43 16.31
C VAL A 228 8.64 5.83 15.95
N LEU A 229 8.50 5.22 14.76
CA LEU A 229 7.25 4.58 14.33
C LEU A 229 6.85 3.42 15.25
N MET A 230 7.81 2.61 15.70
CA MET A 230 7.57 1.55 16.69
C MET A 230 7.21 2.12 18.05
N ALA A 231 7.90 3.17 18.50
CA ALA A 231 7.61 3.83 19.78
C ALA A 231 6.19 4.41 19.78
N LEU A 232 5.73 5.01 18.68
CA LEU A 232 4.35 5.46 18.54
C LEU A 232 3.36 4.30 18.70
N VAL A 233 3.58 3.16 18.05
CA VAL A 233 2.74 1.96 18.24
C VAL A 233 2.74 1.53 19.71
N LEU A 234 3.90 1.45 20.35
CA LEU A 234 4.01 1.08 21.76
C LEU A 234 3.26 2.05 22.69
N VAL A 235 3.32 3.35 22.42
CA VAL A 235 2.53 4.34 23.17
C VAL A 235 1.04 4.01 23.08
N PHE A 236 0.52 3.71 21.88
CA PHE A 236 -0.88 3.29 21.73
C PHE A 236 -1.18 1.97 22.46
N VAL A 237 -0.29 0.98 22.40
CA VAL A 237 -0.45 -0.31 23.11
C VAL A 237 -0.58 -0.11 24.62
N PHE A 238 0.22 0.77 25.22
CA PHE A 238 0.18 1.02 26.66
C PHE A 238 -0.94 1.97 27.09
N MET A 239 -1.31 2.94 26.25
CA MET A 239 -2.42 3.85 26.53
C MET A 239 -3.78 3.16 26.35
N PHE A 240 -3.89 2.28 25.36
CA PHE A 240 -5.11 1.59 24.96
C PHE A 240 -4.82 0.09 24.85
N PRO A 241 -4.78 -0.65 25.97
CA PRO A 241 -4.58 -2.09 25.92
C PRO A 241 -5.79 -2.76 25.27
N ILE A 242 -5.55 -3.71 24.37
CA ILE A 242 -6.60 -4.39 23.63
C ILE A 242 -7.18 -5.50 24.48
N THR A 243 -8.50 -5.57 24.52
CA THR A 243 -9.26 -6.65 25.14
C THR A 243 -10.09 -7.39 24.10
N SER A 244 -10.37 -8.66 24.36
CA SER A 244 -11.36 -9.42 23.58
C SER A 244 -12.76 -9.15 24.10
N GLY A 245 -13.77 -9.23 23.22
CA GLY A 245 -15.16 -9.30 23.65
C GLY A 245 -15.49 -10.64 24.32
N LYS A 246 -16.76 -10.82 24.70
CA LYS A 246 -17.27 -12.11 25.17
C LYS A 246 -17.09 -13.18 24.10
N MET A 247 -16.84 -14.42 24.54
CA MET A 247 -16.72 -15.56 23.64
C MET A 247 -17.99 -15.75 22.79
N ALA A 248 -17.81 -15.98 21.49
CA ALA A 248 -18.91 -16.27 20.59
C ALA A 248 -19.63 -17.59 20.91
N THR A 249 -20.96 -17.58 20.84
CA THR A 249 -21.79 -18.80 20.91
C THR A 249 -22.63 -18.92 19.64
N LEU A 250 -22.49 -20.02 18.90
CA LEU A 250 -23.16 -20.22 17.60
C LEU A 250 -24.69 -20.14 17.67
N ASN A 251 -25.28 -20.69 18.74
CA ASN A 251 -26.73 -20.68 18.99
C ASN A 251 -27.17 -19.50 19.87
N GLY A 252 -26.26 -18.58 20.19
CA GLY A 252 -26.58 -17.40 20.98
C GLY A 252 -27.27 -16.32 20.16
N THR A 253 -28.00 -15.45 20.86
CA THR A 253 -28.55 -14.22 20.29
C THR A 253 -27.41 -13.36 19.74
N PRO A 254 -27.52 -12.83 18.51
CA PRO A 254 -26.55 -11.86 18.00
C PRO A 254 -26.38 -10.69 18.96
N PRO A 255 -25.17 -10.13 19.12
CA PRO A 255 -24.97 -8.95 19.95
C PRO A 255 -25.82 -7.79 19.40
N THR A 256 -26.45 -7.03 20.31
CA THR A 256 -27.27 -5.85 19.94
C THR A 256 -26.42 -4.67 19.44
N GLY A 257 -25.11 -4.71 19.68
CA GLY A 257 -24.12 -3.76 19.18
C GLY A 257 -22.71 -4.20 19.56
N PHE A 258 -21.72 -3.74 18.80
CA PHE A 258 -20.30 -3.96 19.07
C PHE A 258 -19.46 -2.81 18.51
N GLU A 259 -18.23 -2.67 18.98
CA GLU A 259 -17.32 -1.62 18.52
C GLU A 259 -16.92 -1.83 17.06
N MET A 260 -17.20 -0.82 16.24
CA MET A 260 -16.85 -0.77 14.82
C MET A 260 -15.53 -0.04 14.64
N ASP A 261 -14.51 -0.77 14.18
CA ASP A 261 -13.26 -0.17 13.74
C ASP A 261 -13.47 0.61 12.44
N TRP A 262 -12.87 1.80 12.39
CA TRP A 262 -13.12 2.73 11.31
C TRP A 262 -12.47 2.32 9.98
N PHE A 263 -11.38 1.57 10.02
CA PHE A 263 -10.62 1.20 8.83
C PHE A 263 -11.09 -0.13 8.26
N PHE A 264 -11.11 -1.17 9.08
CA PHE A 264 -11.36 -2.53 8.64
C PHE A 264 -12.85 -2.88 8.63
N LEU A 265 -13.64 -2.35 9.60
CA LEU A 265 -15.07 -2.67 9.70
C LEU A 265 -15.98 -1.68 8.93
N ALA A 266 -15.41 -0.67 8.27
CA ALA A 266 -16.17 0.28 7.44
C ALA A 266 -17.10 -0.38 6.40
N PRO A 267 -16.72 -1.47 5.69
CA PRO A 267 -17.63 -2.15 4.78
C PRO A 267 -18.89 -2.70 5.48
N TYR A 268 -18.78 -3.14 6.72
CA TYR A 268 -19.92 -3.65 7.50
C TYR A 268 -20.83 -2.50 7.95
N ALA A 269 -20.26 -1.34 8.30
CA ALA A 269 -21.05 -0.15 8.59
C ALA A 269 -21.87 0.28 7.37
N LEU A 270 -21.27 0.25 6.18
CA LEU A 270 -21.98 0.50 4.92
C LEU A 270 -23.12 -0.52 4.69
N MET A 271 -22.86 -1.80 4.95
CA MET A 271 -23.86 -2.86 4.79
C MET A 271 -25.11 -2.66 5.66
N ASN A 272 -24.97 -2.06 6.84
CA ASN A 272 -26.09 -1.80 7.75
C ASN A 272 -26.97 -0.61 7.31
N VAL A 273 -26.49 0.27 6.43
CA VAL A 273 -27.25 1.45 5.98
C VAL A 273 -27.83 1.31 4.57
N VAL A 274 -27.39 0.31 3.81
CA VAL A 274 -27.85 0.06 2.44
C VAL A 274 -29.04 -0.89 2.42
N PRO A 275 -30.01 -0.69 1.50
CA PRO A 275 -31.27 -1.43 1.52
C PRO A 275 -31.16 -2.87 1.03
N SER A 276 -30.09 -3.23 0.31
CA SER A 276 -29.89 -4.59 -0.19
C SER A 276 -28.42 -4.93 -0.41
N VAL A 277 -28.09 -6.22 -0.38
CA VAL A 277 -26.73 -6.74 -0.62
C VAL A 277 -26.23 -6.47 -2.05
N LEU A 278 -27.13 -6.37 -3.04
CA LEU A 278 -26.76 -6.01 -4.39
C LEU A 278 -26.29 -4.55 -4.45
N VAL A 279 -27.01 -3.64 -3.80
CA VAL A 279 -26.63 -2.22 -3.72
C VAL A 279 -25.30 -2.07 -2.98
N TYR A 280 -25.09 -2.84 -1.91
CA TYR A 280 -23.79 -2.93 -1.23
C TYR A 280 -22.65 -3.25 -2.21
N TRP A 281 -22.77 -4.33 -2.99
CA TRP A 281 -21.72 -4.72 -3.94
C TRP A 281 -21.54 -3.72 -5.08
N LEU A 282 -22.61 -3.11 -5.59
CA LEU A 282 -22.51 -2.06 -6.60
C LEU A 282 -21.73 -0.85 -6.08
N ILE A 283 -21.96 -0.46 -4.82
CA ILE A 283 -21.21 0.65 -4.20
C ILE A 283 -19.75 0.24 -3.98
N VAL A 284 -19.47 -0.93 -3.41
CA VAL A 284 -18.09 -1.40 -3.14
C VAL A 284 -17.29 -1.53 -4.44
N VAL A 285 -17.86 -2.17 -5.46
CA VAL A 285 -17.23 -2.30 -6.78
C VAL A 285 -17.11 -0.93 -7.44
N GLY A 286 -18.15 -0.09 -7.37
CA GLY A 286 -18.12 1.26 -7.92
C GLY A 286 -17.05 2.15 -7.30
N ILE A 287 -16.86 2.10 -5.99
CA ILE A 287 -15.78 2.82 -5.28
C ILE A 287 -14.42 2.26 -5.71
N THR A 288 -14.26 0.94 -5.72
CA THR A 288 -12.97 0.30 -6.06
C THR A 288 -12.58 0.60 -7.51
N VAL A 289 -13.49 0.40 -8.45
CA VAL A 289 -13.32 0.75 -9.86
C VAL A 289 -13.10 2.25 -10.01
N GLY A 290 -13.86 3.07 -9.28
CA GLY A 290 -13.67 4.52 -9.22
C GLY A 290 -12.25 4.90 -8.82
N LEU A 291 -11.70 4.33 -7.75
CA LEU A 291 -10.33 4.58 -7.28
C LEU A 291 -9.27 4.06 -8.27
N CYS A 292 -9.49 2.90 -8.89
CA CYS A 292 -8.61 2.35 -9.93
C CYS A 292 -8.61 3.19 -11.21
N LEU A 293 -9.78 3.68 -11.61
CA LEU A 293 -9.99 4.46 -12.83
C LEU A 293 -9.83 5.95 -12.61
N LEU A 294 -9.69 6.42 -11.39
CA LEU A 294 -9.46 7.81 -11.09
C LEU A 294 -8.28 8.43 -11.86
N PRO A 295 -7.12 7.77 -12.01
CA PRO A 295 -6.04 8.25 -12.86
C PRO A 295 -6.33 8.12 -14.37
N MET A 296 -7.35 7.34 -14.75
CA MET A 296 -7.66 6.94 -16.13
C MET A 296 -8.50 7.91 -16.98
N PRO A 297 -9.09 9.04 -16.51
CA PRO A 297 -9.57 10.06 -17.44
C PRO A 297 -8.45 10.53 -18.38
N TRP A 298 -7.19 10.38 -17.97
CA TRP A 298 -6.00 10.70 -18.75
C TRP A 298 -5.55 9.60 -19.72
N ALA A 299 -5.88 8.33 -19.47
CA ALA A 299 -5.43 7.20 -20.30
C ALA A 299 -6.11 7.15 -21.67
N PHE A 300 -7.30 7.75 -21.81
CA PHE A 300 -8.05 7.78 -23.07
C PHE A 300 -7.97 9.14 -23.81
N LEU A 301 -7.45 10.19 -23.17
CA LEU A 301 -7.44 11.55 -23.71
C LEU A 301 -6.11 11.99 -24.33
N ILE A 302 -5.06 11.20 -24.21
CA ILE A 302 -3.70 11.59 -24.64
C ILE A 302 -3.31 10.78 -25.88
N LYS A 303 -3.33 11.46 -27.04
CA LYS A 303 -2.84 10.94 -28.33
C LYS A 303 -1.31 11.03 -28.46
N GLU A 304 -0.64 11.82 -27.64
CA GLU A 304 0.82 12.09 -27.69
C GLU A 304 1.39 12.21 -26.28
N PRO A 305 2.58 11.63 -25.96
CA PRO A 305 3.16 11.76 -24.63
C PRO A 305 3.31 13.25 -24.26
N PRO A 306 2.84 13.69 -23.08
CA PRO A 306 2.78 15.11 -22.71
C PRO A 306 4.15 15.74 -22.41
N VAL A 307 5.23 14.99 -22.63
CA VAL A 307 6.61 15.41 -22.34
C VAL A 307 7.41 15.09 -23.58
N GLU A 308 8.09 16.09 -24.13
CA GLU A 308 9.00 15.86 -25.26
C GLU A 308 10.09 14.88 -24.81
N ALA A 309 10.39 13.91 -25.67
CA ALA A 309 11.38 12.89 -25.34
C ALA A 309 12.75 13.56 -25.15
N ALA A 310 13.51 13.09 -24.16
CA ALA A 310 14.89 13.52 -24.00
C ALA A 310 15.68 13.37 -25.31
N GLU A 311 16.52 14.35 -25.61
CA GLU A 311 17.32 14.37 -26.82
C GLU A 311 18.79 14.16 -26.51
N VAL A 312 19.52 13.47 -27.40
CA VAL A 312 20.95 13.24 -27.24
C VAL A 312 21.73 14.21 -28.12
N VAL A 313 22.55 15.04 -27.49
CA VAL A 313 23.48 15.93 -28.17
C VAL A 313 24.69 15.12 -28.63
N LEU A 314 24.64 14.61 -29.87
CA LEU A 314 25.63 13.68 -30.43
C LEU A 314 27.08 14.21 -30.38
N THR A 315 27.28 15.52 -30.42
CA THR A 315 28.62 16.14 -30.34
C THR A 315 29.27 16.03 -28.96
N LYS A 316 28.46 15.86 -27.90
CA LYS A 316 28.92 15.72 -26.52
C LYS A 316 28.89 14.27 -26.02
N CYS A 317 28.15 13.39 -26.70
CA CYS A 317 27.99 12.01 -26.27
C CYS A 317 29.29 11.21 -26.44
N VAL A 318 29.79 10.62 -25.35
CA VAL A 318 31.03 9.82 -25.34
C VAL A 318 30.81 8.31 -25.37
N GLY A 319 29.55 7.86 -25.42
CA GLY A 319 29.23 6.43 -25.47
C GLY A 319 29.46 5.63 -24.18
N CYS A 320 29.54 6.29 -23.01
CA CYS A 320 29.88 5.65 -21.72
C CYS A 320 28.78 4.75 -21.12
N ASN A 321 27.62 4.60 -21.77
CA ASN A 321 26.47 3.76 -21.38
C ASN A 321 25.76 4.03 -20.03
N LEU A 322 26.22 4.98 -19.21
CA LEU A 322 25.58 5.28 -17.91
C LEU A 322 24.10 5.63 -18.05
N CYS A 323 23.76 6.51 -19.01
CA CYS A 323 22.37 6.89 -19.28
C CYS A 323 21.50 5.69 -19.69
N TYR A 324 22.05 4.72 -20.42
CA TYR A 324 21.37 3.48 -20.78
C TYR A 324 21.07 2.62 -19.54
N LEU A 325 22.06 2.44 -18.66
CA LEU A 325 21.91 1.66 -17.43
C LEU A 325 20.96 2.31 -16.43
N ASP A 326 20.98 3.65 -16.36
CA ASP A 326 20.17 4.41 -15.42
C ASP A 326 18.76 4.71 -15.94
N CYS A 327 18.41 4.38 -17.19
CA CYS A 327 17.09 4.67 -17.74
C CYS A 327 16.00 3.72 -17.20
N PRO A 328 15.09 4.16 -16.30
CA PRO A 328 13.99 3.34 -15.77
C PRO A 328 13.11 2.65 -16.81
N TYR A 329 12.89 3.34 -17.92
CA TYR A 329 11.92 2.94 -18.94
C TYR A 329 12.58 2.20 -20.09
N GLN A 330 13.89 1.95 -20.00
CA GLN A 330 14.68 1.38 -21.10
C GLN A 330 14.42 2.16 -22.39
N ALA A 331 14.35 3.48 -22.27
CA ALA A 331 14.11 4.42 -23.35
C ALA A 331 15.39 4.83 -24.06
N ILE A 332 16.56 4.45 -23.55
CA ILE A 332 17.84 4.71 -24.20
C ILE A 332 18.33 3.40 -24.81
N GLU A 333 18.88 3.48 -26.02
CA GLU A 333 19.57 2.39 -26.70
C GLU A 333 20.96 2.85 -27.12
N MET A 334 21.93 1.95 -27.03
CA MET A 334 23.30 2.20 -27.48
C MET A 334 23.44 1.71 -28.92
N VAL A 335 23.45 2.65 -29.87
CA VAL A 335 23.52 2.34 -31.30
C VAL A 335 24.94 2.54 -31.84
N PRO A 336 25.36 1.80 -32.89
CA PRO A 336 26.62 2.04 -33.57
C PRO A 336 26.75 3.50 -34.01
N ALA A 337 27.88 4.12 -33.69
CA ALA A 337 28.10 5.51 -34.02
C ALA A 337 28.33 5.70 -35.54
N PRO A 338 28.04 6.90 -36.10
CA PRO A 338 28.38 7.23 -37.48
C PRO A 338 29.88 7.03 -37.76
N ALA A 339 30.25 6.73 -39.01
CA ALA A 339 31.63 6.39 -39.42
C ALA A 339 32.70 7.44 -39.04
N ASN A 340 32.30 8.71 -38.86
CA ASN A 340 33.20 9.81 -38.48
C ASN A 340 33.21 10.10 -36.96
N SER A 341 32.56 9.27 -36.15
CA SER A 341 32.53 9.42 -34.70
C SER A 341 33.82 8.91 -34.06
N ARG A 342 34.28 9.61 -33.01
CA ARG A 342 35.39 9.16 -32.16
C ARG A 342 35.06 7.91 -31.33
N PHE A 343 33.78 7.67 -31.07
CA PHE A 343 33.30 6.61 -30.19
C PHE A 343 32.55 5.54 -30.98
N LYS A 344 32.61 4.27 -30.51
CA LYS A 344 31.99 3.13 -31.21
C LYS A 344 30.46 3.07 -31.07
N LEU A 345 29.94 3.51 -29.94
CA LEU A 345 28.52 3.50 -29.61
C LEU A 345 28.10 4.90 -29.16
N LEU A 346 26.91 5.33 -29.56
CA LEU A 346 26.27 6.56 -29.08
C LEU A 346 24.87 6.23 -28.54
N ALA A 347 24.40 7.05 -27.60
CA ALA A 347 23.06 6.90 -27.06
C ALA A 347 22.03 7.45 -28.05
N THR A 348 20.90 6.76 -28.17
CA THR A 348 19.69 7.22 -28.86
C THR A 348 18.51 7.04 -27.93
N VAL A 349 17.55 7.97 -27.96
CA VAL A 349 16.32 7.88 -27.15
C VAL A 349 15.19 7.34 -28.03
N MET A 350 14.50 6.32 -27.55
CA MET A 350 13.25 5.78 -28.08
C MET A 350 12.08 6.62 -27.54
N PRO A 351 11.46 7.51 -28.35
CA PRO A 351 10.50 8.48 -27.84
C PRO A 351 9.28 7.84 -27.17
N TYR A 352 8.80 6.72 -27.72
CA TYR A 352 7.64 5.98 -27.22
C TYR A 352 7.84 5.31 -25.85
N ARG A 353 9.10 5.18 -25.39
CA ARG A 353 9.43 4.69 -24.03
C ARG A 353 9.83 5.82 -23.10
N CYS A 354 10.14 7.00 -23.64
CA CYS A 354 10.65 8.12 -22.87
C CYS A 354 9.52 8.75 -22.05
N SER A 355 9.78 8.93 -20.76
CA SER A 355 8.84 9.51 -19.79
C SER A 355 9.10 10.98 -19.48
N GLY A 356 10.15 11.56 -20.05
CA GLY A 356 10.64 12.89 -19.69
C GLY A 356 11.15 13.00 -18.25
N CYS A 357 11.50 11.90 -17.57
CA CYS A 357 11.85 11.92 -16.14
C CYS A 357 13.22 12.54 -15.78
N GLY A 358 14.09 12.81 -16.76
CA GLY A 358 15.38 13.47 -16.55
C GLY A 358 16.49 12.65 -15.86
N VAL A 359 16.25 11.38 -15.51
CA VAL A 359 17.28 10.52 -14.86
C VAL A 359 18.53 10.39 -15.73
N CYS A 360 18.34 10.28 -17.05
CA CYS A 360 19.44 10.22 -18.02
C CYS A 360 20.25 11.51 -18.13
N VAL A 361 19.61 12.67 -17.92
CA VAL A 361 20.27 13.99 -17.88
C VAL A 361 21.20 14.03 -16.68
N GLY A 362 20.69 13.73 -15.48
CA GLY A 362 21.50 13.71 -14.25
C GLY A 362 22.59 12.64 -14.22
N ALA A 363 22.43 11.53 -14.95
CA ALA A 363 23.45 10.49 -15.09
C ALA A 363 24.55 10.87 -16.11
N CYS A 364 24.30 11.85 -16.97
CA CYS A 364 25.24 12.24 -18.02
C CYS A 364 26.24 13.29 -17.51
N ALA A 365 27.45 12.86 -17.14
CA ALA A 365 28.52 13.77 -16.72
C ALA A 365 29.08 14.68 -17.84
N PHE A 366 28.55 14.58 -19.06
CA PHE A 366 29.02 15.28 -20.25
C PHE A 366 27.96 16.22 -20.84
N ASP A 367 26.82 16.39 -20.16
CA ASP A 367 25.68 17.22 -20.60
C ASP A 367 25.26 16.89 -22.04
N ALA A 368 25.30 15.59 -22.38
CA ALA A 368 25.03 15.07 -23.71
C ALA A 368 23.58 14.63 -23.90
N ILE A 369 22.73 14.78 -22.88
CA ILE A 369 21.31 14.48 -22.92
C ILE A 369 20.58 15.67 -22.34
N ASP A 370 19.55 16.16 -23.03
CA ASP A 370 18.76 17.31 -22.60
C ASP A 370 17.25 16.98 -22.60
N LEU A 371 16.48 17.73 -21.81
CA LEU A 371 15.02 17.71 -21.86
C LEU A 371 14.55 18.98 -22.57
N PRO A 372 13.86 18.89 -23.72
CA PRO A 372 13.44 20.07 -24.48
C PRO A 372 12.59 21.06 -23.68
N ASP A 373 11.71 20.54 -22.81
CA ASP A 373 10.85 21.34 -21.93
C ASP A 373 11.60 21.99 -20.74
N LEU A 374 12.81 21.53 -20.43
CA LEU A 374 13.60 21.97 -19.28
C LEU A 374 15.12 21.88 -19.57
N PRO A 375 15.66 22.76 -20.43
CA PRO A 375 17.07 22.73 -20.78
C PRO A 375 17.96 22.94 -19.56
N ASP A 376 19.08 22.22 -19.47
CA ASP A 376 20.05 22.36 -18.36
C ASP A 376 20.50 23.81 -18.17
N ALA A 377 20.66 24.57 -19.26
CA ALA A 377 21.02 25.98 -19.24
C ALA A 377 20.00 26.84 -18.48
N ASN A 378 18.69 26.55 -18.64
CA ASN A 378 17.63 27.28 -17.97
C ASN A 378 17.56 26.94 -16.49
N VAL A 379 17.79 25.67 -16.13
CA VAL A 379 17.85 25.23 -14.73
C VAL A 379 19.04 25.86 -14.02
N LEU A 380 20.22 25.81 -14.62
CA LEU A 380 21.44 26.42 -14.09
C LEU A 380 21.29 27.93 -13.93
N ALA A 381 20.66 28.62 -14.91
CA ALA A 381 20.37 30.04 -14.82
C ALA A 381 19.44 30.34 -13.63
N GLN A 382 18.35 29.57 -13.45
CA GLN A 382 17.44 29.74 -12.31
C GLN A 382 18.13 29.49 -10.97
N VAL A 383 18.92 28.41 -10.86
CA VAL A 383 19.69 28.12 -9.63
C VAL A 383 20.66 29.25 -9.33
N LYS A 384 21.39 29.74 -10.34
CA LYS A 384 22.34 30.85 -10.18
C LYS A 384 21.63 32.13 -9.74
N GLN A 385 20.49 32.43 -10.33
CA GLN A 385 19.66 33.59 -9.98
C GLN A 385 19.14 33.51 -8.53
N ILE A 386 18.75 32.33 -8.06
CA ILE A 386 18.33 32.11 -6.66
C ILE A 386 19.52 32.20 -5.69
N MET A 387 20.69 31.72 -6.09
CA MET A 387 21.92 31.80 -5.31
C MET A 387 22.44 33.24 -5.19
N GLU A 388 22.29 34.04 -6.25
CA GLU A 388 22.66 35.47 -6.28
C GLU A 388 21.61 36.39 -5.60
N ALA A 389 20.37 35.91 -5.44
CA ALA A 389 19.29 36.63 -4.74
C ALA A 389 19.29 36.42 -3.20
N LYS A 390 20.21 35.62 -2.68
CA LYS A 390 20.53 35.48 -1.25
C LYS A 390 21.77 36.30 -0.92
#